data_AF-A0AAV0JFA6-F1
#
_entry.id   AF-A0AAV0JFA6-F1
#
_cell.length_a   1.000
_cell.length_b   1.000
_cell.length_c   1.000
_cell.angle_alpha   90.00
_cell.angle_beta   90.00
_cell.angle_gamma   90.00
#
_symmetry.space_group_name_H-M   'P 1'
#
loop_
_entity.id
_entity.type
_entity.pdbx_description
1 polymer ?
#
loop_
_entity_poly.entity_id
_entity_poly.type
_entity_poly.pdbx_seq_one_letter_code
_entity_poly.pdbx_strand_id
1 'polypeptide(L)'
;MWPEIIRLSKEGGLDVIETYVFWNNHEPERGQYYFEGRFDLVKFVKTVQEAGLLVHLRIGPYACAEWNYGGFPMWLHFLPGIQFRTNNAIFKNEMKRFLAKVVNLMKEERLFASQGGPIILAQVENEYGNVESSYGQPGELYVQWAAKTAVSLNTTVPWVMCAQGDAPDPIINTCNGFYCDQFTPNSPSKPKMWTENYSGWFLSFGYPIPYRPVEDLAFSVARFFEYGGTFQNYYMYFGGTNFGRTAGGPLVATSYDYDAPIDEYGFIRQPKWGHLRDLHKAIKLCEEYLISSDPTLEKLGRNLEAHVYYKSSNSCAAFLANFDSISDARVTFKGNEYFLPAWSVSILPDCKNVVFNTAKVPE
;
A
#
# COMPACT_ATOMS: atom_id res chain seq x y z
N MET A 1 13.54 -17.49 3.95
CA MET A 1 12.18 -16.91 4.02
C MET A 1 11.88 -16.06 2.81
N TRP A 2 12.61 -14.97 2.51
CA TRP A 2 12.23 -14.06 1.41
C TRP A 2 11.86 -14.72 0.07
N PRO A 3 12.66 -15.62 -0.54
CA PRO A 3 12.29 -16.20 -1.82
C PRO A 3 10.93 -16.92 -1.78
N GLU A 4 10.64 -17.61 -0.68
CA GLU A 4 9.39 -18.36 -0.51
C GLU A 4 8.19 -17.43 -0.29
N ILE A 5 8.32 -16.41 0.57
CA ILE A 5 7.26 -15.42 0.78
C ILE A 5 6.96 -14.68 -0.53
N ILE A 6 7.99 -14.27 -1.27
CA ILE A 6 7.85 -13.57 -2.55
C ILE A 6 7.20 -14.48 -3.60
N ARG A 7 7.57 -15.77 -3.63
CA ARG A 7 6.92 -16.77 -4.50
C ARG A 7 5.42 -16.90 -4.19
N LEU A 8 5.06 -17.03 -2.91
CA LEU A 8 3.66 -17.10 -2.47
C LEU A 8 2.89 -15.80 -2.75
N SER A 9 3.53 -14.64 -2.64
CA SER A 9 2.94 -13.35 -3.05
C SER A 9 2.63 -13.30 -4.54
N LYS A 10 3.57 -13.77 -5.38
CA LYS A 10 3.36 -13.85 -6.83
C LYS A 10 2.23 -14.82 -7.18
N GLU A 11 2.22 -16.00 -6.59
CA GLU A 11 1.16 -17.00 -6.80
C GLU A 11 -0.21 -16.52 -6.29
N GLY A 12 -0.19 -15.64 -5.28
CA GLY A 12 -1.35 -14.94 -4.79
C GLY A 12 -1.84 -13.83 -5.71
N GLY A 13 -1.13 -13.52 -6.80
CA GLY A 13 -1.55 -12.55 -7.81
C GLY A 13 -1.08 -11.11 -7.58
N LEU A 14 -0.07 -10.88 -6.72
CA LEU A 14 0.54 -9.56 -6.59
C LEU A 14 1.42 -9.23 -7.80
N ASP A 15 1.42 -7.97 -8.21
CA ASP A 15 2.36 -7.42 -9.20
C ASP A 15 3.54 -6.67 -8.53
N VAL A 16 3.33 -6.13 -7.33
CA VAL A 16 4.25 -5.23 -6.61
C VAL A 16 4.45 -5.73 -5.17
N ILE A 17 5.69 -5.70 -4.70
CA ILE A 17 6.04 -5.82 -3.29
C ILE A 17 6.35 -4.42 -2.74
N GLU A 18 5.61 -4.00 -1.73
CA GLU A 18 5.85 -2.76 -1.00
C GLU A 18 6.66 -3.03 0.28
N THR A 19 7.62 -2.16 0.59
CA THR A 19 8.38 -2.27 1.85
C THR A 19 8.88 -0.92 2.34
N TYR A 20 8.95 -0.76 3.67
CA TYR A 20 9.63 0.36 4.31
C TYR A 20 11.15 0.17 4.34
N VAL A 21 11.89 1.27 4.50
CA VAL A 21 13.31 1.26 4.83
C VAL A 21 13.51 1.71 6.28
N PHE A 22 14.08 0.85 7.13
CA PHE A 22 14.21 1.10 8.56
C PHE A 22 15.55 1.75 8.92
N TRP A 23 15.60 3.09 8.92
CA TRP A 23 16.82 3.87 9.16
C TRP A 23 17.56 3.46 10.44
N ASN A 24 16.84 3.26 11.54
CA ASN A 24 17.42 2.91 12.84
C ASN A 24 18.35 1.67 12.83
N ASN A 25 18.06 0.68 11.99
CA ASN A 25 18.88 -0.52 11.85
C ASN A 25 19.87 -0.41 10.70
N HIS A 26 19.59 0.40 9.68
CA HIS A 26 20.56 0.67 8.62
C HIS A 26 21.66 1.64 9.03
N GLU A 27 21.46 2.42 10.09
CA GLU A 27 22.47 3.33 10.64
C GLU A 27 22.42 3.32 12.18
N PRO A 28 22.85 2.22 12.82
CA PRO A 28 22.80 2.07 14.27
C PRO A 28 23.68 3.11 14.99
N GLU A 29 24.75 3.57 14.34
CA GLU A 29 25.59 4.69 14.76
C GLU A 29 25.71 5.69 13.61
N ARG A 30 25.77 7.00 13.94
CA ARG A 30 25.83 8.06 12.93
C ARG A 30 27.06 7.89 12.03
N GLY A 31 26.82 7.71 10.73
CA GLY A 31 27.83 7.50 9.69
C GLY A 31 28.19 6.03 9.45
N GLN A 32 27.76 5.11 10.30
CA GLN A 32 28.07 3.68 10.21
C GLN A 32 26.85 2.92 9.69
N TYR A 33 26.92 2.49 8.43
CA TYR A 33 25.80 1.84 7.76
C TYR A 33 25.86 0.32 7.86
N TYR A 34 24.70 -0.31 7.99
CA TYR A 34 24.55 -1.77 8.04
C TYR A 34 23.49 -2.25 7.03
N PHE A 35 23.92 -3.04 6.06
CA PHE A 35 23.08 -3.63 5.00
C PHE A 35 23.36 -5.13 4.84
N GLU A 36 23.54 -5.85 5.94
CA GLU A 36 23.84 -7.29 5.93
C GLU A 36 22.72 -8.13 6.55
N GLY A 37 22.76 -9.44 6.32
CA GLY A 37 21.81 -10.39 6.88
C GLY A 37 20.37 -10.06 6.48
N ARG A 38 19.45 -9.96 7.45
CA ARG A 38 18.05 -9.58 7.20
C ARG A 38 17.85 -8.09 6.86
N PHE A 39 18.91 -7.29 6.98
CA PHE A 39 18.91 -5.87 6.62
C PHE A 39 19.62 -5.63 5.27
N ASP A 40 19.92 -6.69 4.52
CA ASP A 40 20.40 -6.57 3.15
C ASP A 40 19.26 -6.18 2.19
N LEU A 41 18.99 -4.87 2.14
CA LEU A 41 17.93 -4.27 1.34
C LEU A 41 18.13 -4.52 -0.16
N VAL A 42 19.38 -4.46 -0.65
CA VAL A 42 19.71 -4.69 -2.06
C VAL A 42 19.36 -6.12 -2.44
N LYS A 43 19.78 -7.10 -1.63
CA LYS A 43 19.44 -8.51 -1.86
C LYS A 43 17.94 -8.76 -1.82
N PHE A 44 17.21 -8.12 -0.89
CA PHE A 44 15.75 -8.23 -0.85
C PHE A 44 15.13 -7.74 -2.17
N VAL A 45 15.47 -6.53 -2.61
CA VAL A 45 14.93 -5.94 -3.86
C VAL A 45 15.32 -6.78 -5.09
N LYS A 46 16.55 -7.30 -5.17
CA LYS A 46 16.97 -8.22 -6.24
C LYS A 46 16.19 -9.53 -6.21
N THR A 47 15.88 -10.06 -5.03
CA THR A 47 15.05 -11.28 -4.90
C THR A 47 13.63 -11.04 -5.45
N VAL A 48 13.06 -9.86 -5.23
CA VAL A 48 11.77 -9.47 -5.83
C VAL A 48 11.87 -9.38 -7.36
N GLN A 49 12.95 -8.79 -7.87
CA GLN A 49 13.22 -8.71 -9.31
C GLN A 49 13.37 -10.10 -9.95
N GLU A 50 14.11 -11.02 -9.32
CA GLU A 50 14.31 -12.40 -9.79
C GLU A 50 12.98 -13.16 -9.86
N ALA A 51 12.05 -12.87 -8.95
CA ALA A 51 10.69 -13.39 -9.02
C ALA A 51 9.84 -12.73 -10.12
N GLY A 52 10.33 -11.68 -10.77
CA GLY A 52 9.60 -10.94 -11.81
C GLY A 52 8.50 -10.04 -11.28
N LEU A 53 8.63 -9.58 -10.03
CA LEU A 53 7.73 -8.61 -9.40
C LEU A 53 8.36 -7.22 -9.37
N LEU A 54 7.51 -6.20 -9.22
CA LEU A 54 7.92 -4.81 -9.08
C LEU A 54 8.04 -4.43 -7.59
N VAL A 55 8.62 -3.26 -7.31
CA VAL A 55 8.82 -2.75 -5.95
C VAL A 55 8.28 -1.33 -5.78
N HIS A 56 7.54 -1.11 -4.70
CA HIS A 56 7.29 0.22 -4.13
C HIS A 56 8.17 0.39 -2.88
N LEU A 57 9.19 1.24 -2.97
CA LEU A 57 10.18 1.43 -1.90
C LEU A 57 9.83 2.64 -1.03
N ARG A 58 9.28 2.39 0.17
CA ARG A 58 8.88 3.44 1.10
C ARG A 58 10.05 3.83 1.98
N ILE A 59 10.86 4.77 1.47
CA ILE A 59 12.13 5.13 2.10
C ILE A 59 11.91 5.88 3.42
N GLY A 60 10.84 6.67 3.53
CA GLY A 60 10.50 7.45 4.73
C GLY A 60 11.32 8.74 4.82
N PRO A 61 12.13 8.98 5.87
CA PRO A 61 12.69 7.93 6.73
C PRO A 61 11.95 7.74 8.07
N TYR A 62 10.95 8.56 8.36
CA TYR A 62 9.92 8.16 9.30
C TYR A 62 9.04 7.11 8.62
N ALA A 63 8.93 5.92 9.21
CA ALA A 63 8.15 4.81 8.68
C ALA A 63 6.86 4.56 9.45
N CYS A 64 6.73 5.08 10.69
CA CYS A 64 5.72 4.60 11.64
C CYS A 64 5.85 3.07 11.86
N ALA A 65 5.07 2.29 11.08
CA ALA A 65 5.19 0.86 10.88
C ALA A 65 5.15 0.00 12.15
N GLU A 66 4.58 0.53 13.23
CA GLU A 66 4.67 -0.05 14.58
C GLU A 66 6.11 -0.43 14.95
N TRP A 67 7.07 0.31 14.41
CA TRP A 67 8.49 0.04 14.51
C TRP A 67 9.13 0.94 15.56
N ASN A 68 10.21 0.46 16.14
CA ASN A 68 10.93 1.13 17.22
C ASN A 68 11.30 2.55 16.80
N TYR A 69 10.78 3.50 17.57
CA TYR A 69 10.97 4.94 17.36
C TYR A 69 10.58 5.42 15.94
N GLY A 70 9.59 4.76 15.33
CA GLY A 70 9.07 5.08 14.00
C GLY A 70 10.10 4.93 12.88
N GLY A 71 11.17 4.16 13.12
CA GLY A 71 12.29 4.00 12.18
C GLY A 71 13.46 4.96 12.42
N PHE A 72 13.36 5.97 13.30
CA PHE A 72 14.49 6.86 13.56
C PHE A 72 15.57 6.21 14.43
N PRO A 73 16.87 6.40 14.10
CA PRO A 73 17.94 5.97 14.98
C PRO A 73 17.96 6.78 16.28
N MET A 74 18.28 6.13 17.39
CA MET A 74 18.23 6.77 18.71
C MET A 74 19.27 7.89 18.87
N TRP A 75 20.44 7.77 18.24
CA TRP A 75 21.46 8.83 18.26
C TRP A 75 20.95 10.15 17.67
N LEU A 76 19.94 10.12 16.78
CA LEU A 76 19.37 11.31 16.17
C LEU A 76 18.74 12.21 17.24
N HIS A 77 18.07 11.61 18.23
CA HIS A 77 17.41 12.33 19.33
C HIS A 77 18.38 13.21 20.13
N PHE A 78 19.65 12.79 20.24
CA PHE A 78 20.65 13.46 21.06
C PHE A 78 21.42 14.55 20.32
N LEU A 79 21.08 14.86 19.06
CA LEU A 79 21.69 15.99 18.36
C LEU A 79 21.22 17.32 18.99
N PRO A 80 22.14 18.21 19.41
CA PRO A 80 21.76 19.46 20.06
C PRO A 80 20.86 20.33 19.18
N GLY A 81 19.68 20.69 19.70
CA GLY A 81 18.72 21.55 18.98
C GLY A 81 17.88 20.83 17.92
N ILE A 82 17.87 19.50 17.89
CA ILE A 82 17.05 18.76 16.94
C ILE A 82 15.56 18.84 17.29
N GLN A 83 14.74 18.96 16.25
CA GLN A 83 13.29 18.79 16.31
C GLN A 83 12.89 17.92 15.12
N PHE A 84 12.17 16.84 15.39
CA PHE A 84 11.83 15.87 14.36
C PHE A 84 10.66 16.35 13.51
N ARG A 85 10.68 15.93 12.24
CA ARG A 85 9.57 16.07 11.28
C ARG A 85 9.02 17.51 11.25
N THR A 86 9.90 18.49 11.19
CA THR A 86 9.55 19.90 11.05
C THR A 86 10.66 20.65 10.34
N ASN A 87 10.49 21.94 10.09
CA ASN A 87 11.48 22.78 9.41
C ASN A 87 12.70 23.11 10.29
N ASN A 88 13.38 22.08 10.76
CA ASN A 88 14.59 22.12 11.56
C ASN A 88 15.79 21.72 10.69
N ALA A 89 16.81 22.59 10.60
CA ALA A 89 17.94 22.38 9.69
C ALA A 89 18.74 21.10 10.01
N ILE A 90 18.86 20.73 11.28
CA ILE A 90 19.60 19.55 11.71
C ILE A 90 18.88 18.29 11.24
N PHE A 91 17.58 18.18 11.54
CA PHE A 91 16.75 17.07 11.09
C PHE A 91 16.74 16.94 9.56
N LYS A 92 16.54 18.06 8.86
CA LYS A 92 16.54 18.13 7.40
C LYS A 92 17.85 17.62 6.78
N ASN A 93 18.99 17.99 7.36
CA ASN A 93 20.30 17.54 6.87
C ASN A 93 20.49 16.02 7.06
N GLU A 94 20.11 15.48 8.21
CA GLU A 94 20.22 14.04 8.49
C GLU A 94 19.25 13.21 7.63
N MET A 95 17.99 13.65 7.52
CA MET A 95 17.00 13.03 6.64
C MET A 95 17.48 13.01 5.19
N LYS A 96 17.97 14.15 4.68
CA LYS A 96 18.52 14.24 3.31
C LYS A 96 19.70 13.29 3.12
N ARG A 97 20.61 13.19 4.09
CA ARG A 97 21.78 12.30 4.03
C ARG A 97 21.34 10.84 3.92
N PHE A 98 20.38 10.40 4.72
CA PHE A 98 19.88 9.04 4.68
C PHE A 98 19.09 8.74 3.40
N LEU A 99 18.18 9.64 2.98
CA LEU A 99 17.47 9.51 1.70
C LEU A 99 18.44 9.38 0.52
N ALA A 100 19.47 10.23 0.46
CA ALA A 100 20.49 10.17 -0.57
C ALA A 100 21.29 8.87 -0.53
N LYS A 101 21.63 8.37 0.68
CA LYS A 101 22.32 7.08 0.83
C LYS A 101 21.52 5.93 0.23
N VAL A 102 20.23 5.81 0.56
CA VAL A 102 19.36 4.75 0.06
C VAL A 102 19.16 4.87 -1.45
N VAL A 103 18.86 6.08 -1.95
CA VAL A 103 18.67 6.29 -3.40
C VAL A 103 19.94 5.99 -4.18
N ASN A 104 21.11 6.44 -3.73
CA ASN A 104 22.37 6.17 -4.41
C ASN A 104 22.69 4.67 -4.42
N LEU A 105 22.48 3.97 -3.30
CA LEU A 105 22.64 2.52 -3.23
C LEU A 105 21.76 1.79 -4.27
N MET A 106 20.48 2.16 -4.37
CA MET A 106 19.58 1.58 -5.37
C MET A 106 20.00 1.93 -6.81
N LYS A 107 20.52 3.13 -7.05
CA LYS A 107 21.02 3.56 -8.38
C LYS A 107 22.27 2.83 -8.81
N GLU A 108 23.23 2.67 -7.91
CA GLU A 108 24.50 1.95 -8.12
C GLU A 108 24.21 0.50 -8.54
N GLU A 109 23.20 -0.11 -7.92
CA GLU A 109 22.71 -1.45 -8.21
C GLU A 109 21.70 -1.52 -9.37
N ARG A 110 21.41 -0.39 -10.03
CA ARG A 110 20.46 -0.27 -11.17
C ARG A 110 19.06 -0.78 -10.86
N LEU A 111 18.56 -0.53 -9.65
CA LEU A 111 17.30 -1.08 -9.16
C LEU A 111 16.06 -0.22 -9.45
N PHE A 112 16.20 1.01 -9.95
CA PHE A 112 15.06 1.78 -10.45
C PHE A 112 14.60 1.29 -11.84
N ALA A 113 13.30 1.32 -12.10
CA ALA A 113 12.70 0.78 -13.33
C ALA A 113 13.27 1.36 -14.62
N SER A 114 13.60 2.66 -14.64
CA SER A 114 14.27 3.30 -15.77
C SER A 114 15.67 2.74 -16.08
N GLN A 115 16.30 2.07 -15.10
CA GLN A 115 17.60 1.42 -15.21
C GLN A 115 17.48 -0.08 -15.49
N GLY A 116 16.25 -0.60 -15.64
CA GLY A 116 15.94 -2.03 -15.79
C GLY A 116 15.68 -2.77 -14.48
N GLY A 117 15.62 -2.05 -13.35
CA GLY A 117 15.32 -2.62 -12.03
C GLY A 117 13.83 -2.75 -11.72
N PRO A 118 13.44 -3.29 -10.54
CA PRO A 118 12.04 -3.50 -10.19
C PRO A 118 11.36 -2.29 -9.54
N ILE A 119 12.10 -1.29 -9.04
CA ILE A 119 11.52 -0.19 -8.25
C ILE A 119 10.77 0.76 -9.17
N ILE A 120 9.45 0.83 -9.03
CA ILE A 120 8.54 1.69 -9.84
C ILE A 120 8.03 2.92 -9.10
N LEU A 121 8.13 2.93 -7.77
CA LEU A 121 7.61 3.98 -6.90
C LEU A 121 8.53 4.13 -5.69
N ALA A 122 8.63 5.35 -5.17
CA ALA A 122 9.28 5.62 -3.89
C ALA A 122 8.42 6.53 -3.01
N GLN A 123 8.46 6.34 -1.69
CA GLN A 123 7.78 7.24 -0.74
C GLN A 123 8.79 8.04 0.09
N VAL A 124 8.52 9.33 0.24
CA VAL A 124 9.17 10.22 1.21
C VAL A 124 8.18 10.54 2.32
N GLU A 125 8.66 10.62 3.56
CA GLU A 125 7.80 10.71 4.76
C GLU A 125 6.83 9.51 4.88
N ASN A 126 5.98 9.56 5.91
CA ASN A 126 4.85 8.68 6.14
C ASN A 126 3.77 9.41 6.95
N GLU A 127 2.58 9.56 6.37
CA GLU A 127 1.39 10.12 7.02
C GLU A 127 1.64 11.46 7.73
N TYR A 128 2.44 12.35 7.12
CA TYR A 128 2.80 13.61 7.76
C TYR A 128 1.61 14.58 7.86
N GLY A 129 0.66 14.53 6.92
CA GLY A 129 -0.55 15.35 6.97
C GLY A 129 -1.39 15.14 8.24
N ASN A 130 -1.25 13.98 8.92
CA ASN A 130 -1.90 13.73 10.22
C ASN A 130 -1.33 14.59 11.36
N VAL A 131 -0.08 15.07 11.24
CA VAL A 131 0.62 15.83 12.29
C VAL A 131 1.04 17.23 11.84
N GLU A 132 1.00 17.52 10.54
CA GLU A 132 1.47 18.77 9.94
C GLU A 132 0.89 20.02 10.62
N SER A 133 -0.41 20.05 10.83
CA SER A 133 -1.11 21.18 11.45
C SER A 133 -0.61 21.49 12.87
N SER A 134 -0.10 20.49 13.58
CA SER A 134 0.48 20.67 14.93
C SER A 134 1.80 21.45 14.89
N TYR A 135 2.48 21.49 13.74
CA TYR A 135 3.69 22.29 13.54
C TYR A 135 3.41 23.67 12.94
N GLY A 136 2.19 23.96 12.50
CA GLY A 136 1.82 25.21 11.81
C GLY A 136 2.68 25.46 10.56
N GLN A 137 3.04 26.72 10.31
CA GLN A 137 3.86 27.12 9.15
C GLN A 137 5.18 26.32 9.00
N PRO A 138 5.93 26.00 10.08
CA PRO A 138 7.05 25.07 9.99
C PRO A 138 6.73 23.68 9.40
N GLY A 139 5.51 23.17 9.57
CA GLY A 139 5.07 21.90 8.98
C GLY A 139 4.93 22.01 7.46
N GLU A 140 4.21 23.04 7.00
CA GLU A 140 4.02 23.33 5.57
C GLU A 140 5.36 23.51 4.85
N LEU A 141 6.27 24.29 5.44
CA LEU A 141 7.62 24.50 4.89
C LEU A 141 8.47 23.22 4.86
N TYR A 142 8.22 22.31 5.80
CA TYR A 142 8.89 21.01 5.84
C TYR A 142 8.37 20.08 4.75
N VAL A 143 7.07 19.98 4.52
CA VAL A 143 6.49 19.16 3.43
C VAL A 143 7.01 19.60 2.07
N GLN A 144 6.97 20.91 1.80
CA GLN A 144 7.51 21.48 0.55
C GLN A 144 9.00 21.15 0.38
N TRP A 145 9.79 21.23 1.46
CA TRP A 145 11.19 20.86 1.43
C TRP A 145 11.43 19.36 1.24
N ALA A 146 10.64 18.50 1.88
CA ALA A 146 10.78 17.05 1.82
C ALA A 146 10.49 16.54 0.41
N ALA A 147 9.38 17.01 -0.18
CA ALA A 147 9.02 16.73 -1.57
C ALA A 147 10.10 17.20 -2.55
N LYS A 148 10.54 18.46 -2.45
CA LYS A 148 11.61 19.00 -3.31
C LYS A 148 12.92 18.21 -3.16
N THR A 149 13.26 17.79 -1.94
CA THR A 149 14.46 16.99 -1.68
C THR A 149 14.34 15.63 -2.35
N ALA A 150 13.24 14.91 -2.18
CA ALA A 150 13.00 13.62 -2.80
C ALA A 150 13.10 13.69 -4.33
N VAL A 151 12.42 14.64 -4.95
CA VAL A 151 12.47 14.88 -6.41
C VAL A 151 13.88 15.21 -6.88
N SER A 152 14.64 16.01 -6.13
CA SER A 152 16.03 16.38 -6.47
C SER A 152 16.99 15.19 -6.49
N LEU A 153 16.65 14.08 -5.83
CA LEU A 153 17.46 12.86 -5.88
C LEU A 153 17.38 12.16 -7.24
N ASN A 154 16.47 12.59 -8.13
CA ASN A 154 16.35 12.15 -9.52
C ASN A 154 16.31 10.61 -9.66
N THR A 155 15.40 9.97 -8.92
CA THR A 155 15.16 8.52 -8.99
C THR A 155 14.56 8.08 -10.32
N THR A 156 14.09 9.02 -11.14
CA THR A 156 13.39 8.83 -12.44
C THR A 156 12.07 8.07 -12.38
N VAL A 157 11.65 7.63 -11.18
CA VAL A 157 10.34 7.05 -10.90
C VAL A 157 9.50 8.03 -10.08
N PRO A 158 8.16 7.95 -10.12
CA PRO A 158 7.31 8.81 -9.32
C PRO A 158 7.57 8.67 -7.81
N TRP A 159 7.39 9.78 -7.10
CA TRP A 159 7.39 9.82 -5.65
C TRP A 159 5.98 9.98 -5.11
N VAL A 160 5.72 9.34 -3.98
CA VAL A 160 4.42 9.40 -3.30
C VAL A 160 4.57 9.91 -1.86
N MET A 161 3.47 10.41 -1.30
CA MET A 161 3.30 10.73 0.12
C MET A 161 1.90 10.26 0.57
N CYS A 162 1.83 9.31 1.50
CA CYS A 162 0.55 8.85 2.03
C CYS A 162 -0.04 9.82 3.05
N ALA A 163 -1.39 9.92 3.06
CA ALA A 163 -2.16 10.82 3.93
C ALA A 163 -1.64 12.27 3.92
N GLN A 164 -1.30 12.78 2.74
CA GLN A 164 -0.75 14.13 2.55
C GLN A 164 -1.60 14.94 1.55
N GLY A 165 -2.65 15.59 2.03
CA GLY A 165 -3.63 16.28 1.16
C GLY A 165 -3.01 17.37 0.27
N ASP A 166 -2.02 18.09 0.77
CA ASP A 166 -1.33 19.19 0.10
C ASP A 166 0.02 18.80 -0.55
N ALA A 167 0.25 17.50 -0.79
CA ALA A 167 1.49 17.02 -1.39
C ALA A 167 1.80 17.79 -2.70
N PRO A 168 2.93 18.52 -2.78
CA PRO A 168 3.20 19.39 -3.92
C PRO A 168 3.59 18.59 -5.15
N ASP A 169 3.30 19.13 -6.33
CA ASP A 169 3.70 18.49 -7.60
C ASP A 169 5.23 18.34 -7.69
N PRO A 170 5.73 17.23 -8.27
CA PRO A 170 5.00 16.12 -8.91
C PRO A 170 4.64 14.95 -7.97
N ILE A 171 4.67 15.14 -6.63
CA ILE A 171 4.39 14.06 -5.68
C ILE A 171 2.93 13.62 -5.77
N ILE A 172 2.70 12.31 -5.78
CA ILE A 172 1.35 11.73 -5.74
C ILE A 172 0.93 11.55 -4.27
N ASN A 173 -0.17 12.17 -3.86
CA ASN A 173 -0.75 11.86 -2.56
C ASN A 173 -1.55 10.56 -2.61
N THR A 174 -1.42 9.74 -1.58
CA THR A 174 -2.07 8.42 -1.53
C THR A 174 -2.90 8.26 -0.26
N CYS A 175 -3.75 7.24 -0.24
CA CYS A 175 -4.61 6.91 0.88
C CYS A 175 -4.12 5.69 1.66
N ASN A 176 -4.40 5.68 2.96
CA ASN A 176 -4.19 4.59 3.89
C ASN A 176 -5.51 4.37 4.67
N GLY A 177 -5.84 3.14 5.03
CA GLY A 177 -7.05 2.84 5.77
C GLY A 177 -7.60 1.45 5.56
N PHE A 178 -8.75 1.17 6.17
CA PHE A 178 -9.57 -0.01 5.83
C PHE A 178 -10.32 0.17 4.50
N TYR A 179 -10.59 1.42 4.13
CA TYR A 179 -11.35 1.83 2.95
C TYR A 179 -10.76 3.10 2.36
N CYS A 180 -10.54 3.10 1.04
CA CYS A 180 -10.08 4.26 0.27
C CYS A 180 -10.85 4.43 -1.06
N ASP A 181 -12.00 3.79 -1.21
CA ASP A 181 -12.84 3.87 -2.41
C ASP A 181 -13.37 5.29 -2.67
N GLN A 182 -13.54 6.11 -1.64
CA GLN A 182 -13.94 7.52 -1.78
C GLN A 182 -12.78 8.51 -1.82
N PHE A 183 -11.53 8.03 -1.72
CA PHE A 183 -10.37 8.91 -1.82
C PHE A 183 -10.22 9.46 -3.24
N THR A 184 -9.86 10.74 -3.35
CA THR A 184 -9.50 11.41 -4.60
C THR A 184 -8.12 12.05 -4.42
N PRO A 185 -7.18 11.85 -5.37
CA PRO A 185 -5.90 12.54 -5.32
C PRO A 185 -6.08 14.05 -5.43
N ASN A 186 -5.08 14.81 -5.00
CA ASN A 186 -5.17 16.28 -4.92
C ASN A 186 -5.08 16.99 -6.28
N SER A 187 -4.98 16.24 -7.38
CA SER A 187 -5.05 16.72 -8.75
C SER A 187 -5.67 15.65 -9.66
N PRO A 188 -6.50 16.02 -10.65
CA PRO A 188 -7.03 15.07 -11.64
C PRO A 188 -5.95 14.48 -12.55
N SER A 189 -4.74 15.05 -12.59
CA SER A 189 -3.61 14.49 -13.34
C SER A 189 -2.85 13.37 -12.61
N LYS A 190 -3.24 13.06 -11.36
CA LYS A 190 -2.58 12.06 -10.53
C LYS A 190 -3.45 10.79 -10.44
N PRO A 191 -2.84 9.60 -10.47
CA PRO A 191 -3.58 8.36 -10.29
C PRO A 191 -4.09 8.22 -8.84
N LYS A 192 -5.23 7.55 -8.68
CA LYS A 192 -5.77 7.18 -7.38
C LYS A 192 -5.06 5.94 -6.85
N MET A 193 -4.35 6.07 -5.73
CA MET A 193 -3.50 5.03 -5.15
C MET A 193 -3.78 4.83 -3.66
N TRP A 194 -3.82 3.56 -3.24
CA TRP A 194 -4.03 3.10 -1.88
C TRP A 194 -2.81 2.33 -1.40
N THR A 195 -1.97 2.99 -0.60
CA THR A 195 -0.67 2.45 -0.15
C THR A 195 -0.80 1.51 1.04
N GLU A 196 -1.82 1.67 1.89
CA GLU A 196 -2.04 0.75 3.01
C GLU A 196 -3.50 0.36 3.15
N ASN A 197 -3.87 -0.78 2.55
CA ASN A 197 -5.11 -1.46 2.88
C ASN A 197 -4.88 -2.40 4.06
N TYR A 198 -5.42 -2.02 5.22
CA TYR A 198 -5.19 -2.76 6.46
C TYR A 198 -5.78 -4.17 6.42
N SER A 199 -4.96 -5.20 6.27
CA SER A 199 -5.43 -6.60 6.17
C SER A 199 -5.98 -7.15 7.48
N GLY A 200 -5.77 -6.42 8.57
CA GLY A 200 -6.08 -6.70 9.96
C GLY A 200 -5.56 -5.54 10.80
N TRP A 201 -4.86 -5.84 11.90
CA TRP A 201 -4.23 -4.81 12.74
C TRP A 201 -3.03 -5.41 13.50
N PHE A 202 -2.12 -4.56 13.97
CA PHE A 202 -0.99 -5.01 14.78
C PHE A 202 -1.45 -5.51 16.16
N LEU A 203 -0.73 -6.49 16.70
CA LEU A 203 -0.96 -6.98 18.05
C LEU A 203 -0.18 -6.15 19.07
N SER A 204 -0.87 -5.70 20.12
CA SER A 204 -0.24 -5.07 21.29
C SER A 204 -0.21 -6.04 22.47
N PHE A 205 0.86 -6.00 23.27
CA PHE A 205 0.90 -6.75 24.52
C PHE A 205 -0.28 -6.37 25.42
N GLY A 206 -1.00 -7.37 25.92
CA GLY A 206 -2.18 -7.19 26.77
C GLY A 206 -3.51 -7.05 26.02
N TYR A 207 -3.51 -7.12 24.69
CA TYR A 207 -4.71 -7.02 23.86
C TYR A 207 -4.99 -8.32 23.08
N PRO A 208 -6.25 -8.56 22.65
CA PRO A 208 -6.58 -9.73 21.83
C PRO A 208 -5.98 -9.61 20.42
N ILE A 209 -5.85 -10.76 19.75
CA ILE A 209 -5.42 -10.84 18.34
C ILE A 209 -6.48 -10.18 17.45
N PRO A 210 -6.13 -9.12 16.70
CA PRO A 210 -7.06 -8.48 15.78
C PRO A 210 -7.38 -9.38 14.58
N TYR A 211 -8.56 -9.20 14.01
CA TYR A 211 -9.04 -9.96 12.85
C TYR A 211 -9.82 -9.06 11.90
N ARG A 212 -9.63 -9.23 10.60
CA ARG A 212 -10.45 -8.62 9.54
C ARG A 212 -10.95 -9.72 8.60
N PRO A 213 -12.28 -9.89 8.44
CA PRO A 213 -12.85 -10.86 7.51
C PRO A 213 -12.33 -10.67 6.09
N VAL A 214 -12.11 -11.78 5.37
CA VAL A 214 -11.62 -11.69 3.99
C VAL A 214 -12.68 -11.12 3.05
N GLU A 215 -13.95 -11.34 3.34
CA GLU A 215 -15.09 -10.82 2.60
C GLU A 215 -15.10 -9.29 2.60
N ASP A 216 -14.85 -8.71 3.78
CA ASP A 216 -14.72 -7.26 3.99
C ASP A 216 -13.47 -6.71 3.29
N LEU A 217 -12.34 -7.40 3.42
CA LEU A 217 -11.10 -7.00 2.76
C LEU A 217 -11.26 -7.03 1.23
N ALA A 218 -11.83 -8.10 0.67
CA ALA A 218 -12.12 -8.24 -0.75
C ALA A 218 -13.15 -7.20 -1.23
N PHE A 219 -14.18 -6.93 -0.44
CA PHE A 219 -15.15 -5.86 -0.68
C PHE A 219 -14.45 -4.52 -0.81
N SER A 220 -13.61 -4.15 0.16
CA SER A 220 -12.90 -2.86 0.14
C SER A 220 -12.01 -2.69 -1.10
N VAL A 221 -11.33 -3.76 -1.55
CA VAL A 221 -10.50 -3.75 -2.77
C VAL A 221 -11.36 -3.62 -4.02
N ALA A 222 -12.42 -4.42 -4.13
CA ALA A 222 -13.33 -4.36 -5.28
C ALA A 222 -13.99 -2.98 -5.39
N ARG A 223 -14.43 -2.39 -4.27
CA ARG A 223 -14.91 -0.99 -4.17
C ARG A 223 -13.88 0.02 -4.65
N PHE A 224 -12.61 -0.16 -4.29
CA PHE A 224 -11.55 0.76 -4.70
C PHE A 224 -11.34 0.74 -6.23
N PHE A 225 -11.25 -0.44 -6.85
CA PHE A 225 -11.15 -0.56 -8.31
C PHE A 225 -12.45 -0.20 -9.02
N GLU A 226 -13.60 -0.40 -8.40
CA GLU A 226 -14.91 0.06 -8.89
C GLU A 226 -14.93 1.59 -9.08
N TYR A 227 -14.27 2.34 -8.18
CA TYR A 227 -14.17 3.81 -8.19
C TYR A 227 -12.87 4.35 -8.82
N GLY A 228 -12.35 3.69 -9.85
CA GLY A 228 -11.18 4.17 -10.61
C GLY A 228 -9.84 4.06 -9.88
N GLY A 229 -9.76 3.22 -8.84
CA GLY A 229 -8.49 2.90 -8.18
C GLY A 229 -7.52 2.20 -9.14
N THR A 230 -6.23 2.53 -9.06
CA THR A 230 -5.21 2.04 -10.02
C THR A 230 -4.02 1.34 -9.36
N PHE A 231 -3.83 1.55 -8.06
CA PHE A 231 -2.80 0.89 -7.25
C PHE A 231 -3.37 0.62 -5.87
N GLN A 232 -3.33 -0.63 -5.42
CA GLN A 232 -3.73 -1.03 -4.08
C GLN A 232 -2.67 -1.96 -3.50
N ASN A 233 -2.26 -1.69 -2.26
CA ASN A 233 -1.29 -2.50 -1.54
C ASN A 233 -1.88 -2.99 -0.21
N TYR A 234 -1.62 -4.25 0.15
CA TYR A 234 -2.03 -4.82 1.43
C TYR A 234 -0.98 -4.51 2.51
N TYR A 235 -1.41 -3.81 3.55
CA TYR A 235 -0.64 -3.62 4.77
C TYR A 235 -1.27 -4.48 5.88
N MET A 236 -0.83 -5.72 6.13
CA MET A 236 0.33 -6.42 5.56
C MET A 236 -0.09 -7.58 4.66
N TYR A 237 0.67 -7.84 3.61
CA TYR A 237 0.55 -9.10 2.87
C TYR A 237 1.27 -10.26 3.59
N PHE A 238 2.42 -9.95 4.19
CA PHE A 238 3.14 -10.77 5.16
C PHE A 238 3.71 -9.82 6.22
N GLY A 239 3.24 -9.93 7.46
CA GLY A 239 3.69 -9.04 8.54
C GLY A 239 4.95 -9.56 9.26
N GLY A 240 4.99 -10.85 9.60
CA GLY A 240 6.17 -11.51 10.18
C GLY A 240 6.39 -11.21 11.66
N THR A 241 7.64 -11.00 12.06
CA THR A 241 8.04 -10.95 13.47
C THR A 241 8.97 -9.78 13.77
N ASN A 242 8.68 -9.07 14.85
CA ASN A 242 9.52 -8.04 15.46
C ASN A 242 10.68 -8.66 16.24
N PHE A 243 11.67 -9.19 15.52
CA PHE A 243 12.80 -9.89 16.12
C PHE A 243 13.77 -8.99 16.88
N GLY A 244 14.31 -9.50 17.99
CA GLY A 244 15.31 -8.82 18.79
C GLY A 244 14.68 -7.72 19.65
N ARG A 245 15.35 -6.57 19.76
CA ARG A 245 14.95 -5.48 20.68
C ARG A 245 14.94 -4.08 20.05
N THR A 246 15.14 -4.00 18.73
CA THR A 246 15.20 -2.75 17.96
C THR A 246 14.22 -2.74 16.79
N ALA A 247 13.27 -3.68 16.80
CA ALA A 247 12.25 -3.90 15.78
C ALA A 247 10.91 -3.29 16.21
N GLY A 248 10.13 -3.97 17.05
CA GLY A 248 8.79 -3.50 17.45
C GLY A 248 8.82 -2.19 18.25
N GLY A 249 7.80 -1.37 18.03
CA GLY A 249 7.52 -0.15 18.78
C GLY A 249 7.05 -0.42 20.22
N PRO A 250 6.86 0.64 21.02
CA PRO A 250 6.38 0.51 22.39
C PRO A 250 5.07 -0.28 22.47
N LEU A 251 5.05 -1.32 23.32
CA LEU A 251 3.91 -2.23 23.55
C LEU A 251 3.46 -3.07 22.33
N VAL A 252 4.08 -2.93 21.17
CA VAL A 252 3.84 -3.80 20.02
C VAL A 252 4.39 -5.19 20.35
N ALA A 253 3.59 -6.23 20.10
CA ALA A 253 3.98 -7.60 20.35
C ALA A 253 5.16 -8.03 19.46
N THR A 254 5.84 -9.11 19.87
CA THR A 254 6.86 -9.75 19.03
C THR A 254 6.25 -10.26 17.73
N SER A 255 5.04 -10.81 17.79
CA SER A 255 4.27 -11.16 16.59
C SER A 255 3.81 -9.91 15.88
N TYR A 256 4.04 -9.86 14.57
CA TYR A 256 3.48 -8.85 13.66
C TYR A 256 2.62 -9.54 12.59
N ASP A 257 1.89 -10.60 12.96
CA ASP A 257 1.07 -11.40 12.04
C ASP A 257 0.07 -10.57 11.22
N TYR A 258 -0.55 -9.56 11.84
CA TYR A 258 -1.48 -8.61 11.22
C TYR A 258 -2.76 -9.23 10.62
N ASP A 259 -3.05 -10.50 10.91
CA ASP A 259 -4.05 -11.30 10.19
C ASP A 259 -3.81 -11.25 8.66
N ALA A 260 -2.53 -11.25 8.29
CA ALA A 260 -2.10 -11.14 6.91
C ALA A 260 -2.45 -12.41 6.08
N PRO A 261 -2.57 -12.29 4.74
CA PRO A 261 -2.74 -13.42 3.83
C PRO A 261 -1.66 -14.50 3.96
N ILE A 262 -0.44 -14.12 4.31
CA ILE A 262 0.61 -15.05 4.75
C ILE A 262 0.88 -14.79 6.23
N ASP A 263 0.72 -15.82 7.06
CA ASP A 263 0.86 -15.71 8.52
C ASP A 263 2.31 -15.40 8.94
N GLU A 264 2.51 -15.11 10.23
CA GLU A 264 3.82 -14.80 10.82
C GLU A 264 4.93 -15.79 10.45
N TYR A 265 4.61 -17.08 10.29
CA TYR A 265 5.56 -18.15 10.04
C TYR A 265 5.81 -18.41 8.55
N GLY A 266 5.08 -17.73 7.66
CA GLY A 266 5.19 -17.87 6.22
C GLY A 266 4.21 -18.88 5.62
N PHE A 267 3.20 -19.33 6.36
CA PHE A 267 2.17 -20.21 5.84
C PHE A 267 1.01 -19.41 5.24
N ILE A 268 0.38 -20.02 4.24
CA ILE A 268 -0.77 -19.44 3.55
C ILE A 268 -1.99 -19.46 4.49
N ARG A 269 -2.56 -18.30 4.80
CA ARG A 269 -3.78 -18.20 5.61
C ARG A 269 -5.02 -18.39 4.75
N GLN A 270 -5.64 -19.55 4.83
CA GLN A 270 -6.94 -19.79 4.19
C GLN A 270 -8.12 -19.45 5.11
N PRO A 271 -9.25 -18.97 4.57
CA PRO A 271 -9.51 -18.75 3.14
C PRO A 271 -8.94 -17.41 2.60
N LYS A 272 -8.30 -16.60 3.47
CA LYS A 272 -7.90 -15.22 3.15
C LYS A 272 -7.08 -15.10 1.87
N TRP A 273 -5.97 -15.84 1.79
CA TRP A 273 -5.08 -15.80 0.64
C TRP A 273 -5.75 -16.31 -0.65
N GLY A 274 -6.51 -17.41 -0.57
CA GLY A 274 -7.17 -18.00 -1.74
C GLY A 274 -8.24 -17.09 -2.33
N HIS A 275 -9.06 -16.49 -1.47
CA HIS A 275 -10.13 -15.58 -1.90
C HIS A 275 -9.55 -14.29 -2.52
N LEU A 276 -8.50 -13.72 -1.93
CA LEU A 276 -7.82 -12.56 -2.52
C LEU A 276 -7.11 -12.91 -3.84
N ARG A 277 -6.49 -14.09 -3.96
CA ARG A 277 -5.93 -14.56 -5.23
C ARG A 277 -6.99 -14.61 -6.33
N ASP A 278 -8.17 -15.11 -6.02
CA ASP A 278 -9.24 -15.23 -7.01
C ASP A 278 -9.90 -13.88 -7.33
N LEU A 279 -9.95 -12.95 -6.36
CA LEU A 279 -10.23 -11.54 -6.61
C LEU A 279 -9.22 -10.92 -7.59
N HIS A 280 -7.91 -11.11 -7.37
CA HIS A 280 -6.88 -10.56 -8.27
C HIS A 280 -7.04 -11.09 -9.69
N LYS A 281 -7.34 -12.39 -9.87
CA LYS A 281 -7.64 -12.95 -11.19
C LYS A 281 -8.85 -12.27 -11.83
N ALA A 282 -9.92 -12.03 -11.07
CA ALA A 282 -11.10 -11.32 -11.58
C ALA A 282 -10.77 -9.89 -12.00
N ILE A 283 -9.96 -9.16 -11.22
CA ILE A 283 -9.48 -7.82 -11.58
C ILE A 283 -8.60 -7.87 -12.85
N LYS A 284 -7.72 -8.85 -12.98
CA LYS A 284 -6.88 -9.03 -14.18
C LYS A 284 -7.69 -9.29 -15.44
N LEU A 285 -8.80 -10.03 -15.35
CA LEU A 285 -9.73 -10.18 -16.48
C LEU A 285 -10.38 -8.84 -16.90
N CYS A 286 -10.46 -7.86 -15.99
CA CYS A 286 -10.97 -6.52 -16.25
C CYS A 286 -9.87 -5.51 -16.67
N GLU A 287 -8.58 -5.87 -16.59
CA GLU A 287 -7.46 -4.92 -16.65
C GLU A 287 -7.46 -4.06 -17.91
N GLU A 288 -7.68 -4.65 -19.09
CA GLU A 288 -7.73 -3.89 -20.34
C GLU A 288 -8.82 -2.82 -20.37
N TYR A 289 -9.91 -3.00 -19.62
CA TYR A 289 -11.00 -2.03 -19.50
C TYR A 289 -10.66 -0.94 -18.49
N LEU A 290 -10.10 -1.35 -17.34
CA LEU A 290 -9.68 -0.45 -16.25
C LEU A 290 -8.64 0.58 -16.73
N ILE A 291 -7.76 0.21 -17.66
CA ILE A 291 -6.74 1.12 -18.21
C ILE A 291 -7.23 1.94 -19.43
N SER A 292 -8.40 1.62 -20.00
CA SER A 292 -8.90 2.25 -21.23
C SER A 292 -9.88 3.40 -20.97
N SER A 293 -10.57 3.42 -19.83
CA SER A 293 -11.58 4.43 -19.51
C SER A 293 -11.76 4.60 -18.01
N ASP A 294 -12.31 5.74 -17.60
CA ASP A 294 -12.87 5.90 -16.25
C ASP A 294 -14.20 5.14 -16.10
N PRO A 295 -14.59 4.75 -14.86
CA PRO A 295 -15.87 4.08 -14.63
C PRO A 295 -17.07 5.01 -14.85
N THR A 296 -18.14 4.47 -15.43
CA THR A 296 -19.45 5.13 -15.46
C THR A 296 -20.38 4.53 -14.41
N LEU A 297 -20.90 5.36 -13.51
CA LEU A 297 -21.85 4.96 -12.47
C LEU A 297 -23.27 4.82 -13.04
N GLU A 298 -23.89 3.67 -12.80
CA GLU A 298 -25.31 3.41 -13.02
C GLU A 298 -25.97 3.03 -11.67
N LYS A 299 -27.02 3.76 -11.26
CA LYS A 299 -27.77 3.44 -10.04
C LYS A 299 -28.73 2.29 -10.30
N LEU A 300 -28.59 1.19 -9.56
CA LEU A 300 -29.46 0.01 -9.66
C LEU A 300 -30.59 0.03 -8.63
N GLY A 301 -30.44 0.81 -7.56
CA GLY A 301 -31.42 0.94 -6.49
C GLY A 301 -30.87 1.73 -5.29
N ARG A 302 -31.56 1.65 -4.16
CA ARG A 302 -31.03 2.16 -2.89
C ARG A 302 -29.90 1.23 -2.43
N ASN A 303 -28.73 1.79 -2.14
CA ASN A 303 -27.54 1.04 -1.75
C ASN A 303 -27.00 0.03 -2.80
N LEU A 304 -27.42 0.21 -4.06
CA LEU A 304 -27.13 -0.71 -5.16
C LEU A 304 -26.65 0.08 -6.38
N GLU A 305 -25.48 -0.27 -6.87
CA GLU A 305 -24.86 0.43 -8.00
C GLU A 305 -24.07 -0.50 -8.91
N ALA A 306 -23.90 -0.05 -10.15
CA ALA A 306 -22.98 -0.63 -11.12
C ALA A 306 -21.97 0.44 -11.53
N HIS A 307 -20.68 0.08 -11.55
CA HIS A 307 -19.68 0.86 -12.27
C HIS A 307 -19.21 0.09 -13.48
N VAL A 308 -19.28 0.73 -14.64
CA VAL A 308 -19.01 0.09 -15.93
C VAL A 308 -17.84 0.78 -16.61
N TYR A 309 -16.84 -0.02 -17.00
CA TYR A 309 -15.67 0.39 -17.76
C TYR A 309 -15.85 -0.02 -19.21
N TYR A 310 -15.83 0.94 -20.14
CA TYR A 310 -16.07 0.72 -21.56
C TYR A 310 -14.77 0.84 -22.35
N LYS A 311 -14.32 -0.26 -22.97
CA LYS A 311 -13.23 -0.23 -23.96
C LYS A 311 -13.73 0.19 -25.34
N SER A 312 -14.97 -0.18 -25.66
CA SER A 312 -15.72 0.27 -26.84
C SER A 312 -17.22 0.17 -26.56
N SER A 313 -18.08 0.59 -27.49
CA SER A 313 -19.54 0.57 -27.31
C SER A 313 -20.12 -0.82 -26.98
N ASN A 314 -19.46 -1.90 -27.41
CA ASN A 314 -19.93 -3.28 -27.23
C ASN A 314 -19.02 -4.12 -26.32
N SER A 315 -18.03 -3.51 -25.66
CA SER A 315 -17.02 -4.22 -24.87
C SER A 315 -16.80 -3.51 -23.54
N CYS A 316 -17.16 -4.18 -22.44
CA CYS A 316 -17.06 -3.61 -21.11
C CYS A 316 -16.80 -4.64 -20.01
N ALA A 317 -16.28 -4.15 -18.89
CA ALA A 317 -16.27 -4.82 -17.61
C ALA A 317 -17.15 -4.05 -16.61
N ALA A 318 -17.77 -4.74 -15.66
CA ALA A 318 -18.64 -4.13 -14.67
C ALA A 318 -18.39 -4.65 -13.26
N PHE A 319 -18.61 -3.78 -12.29
CA PHE A 319 -18.62 -4.07 -10.86
C PHE A 319 -20.03 -3.74 -10.35
N LEU A 320 -20.73 -4.73 -9.78
CA LEU A 320 -22.07 -4.54 -9.22
C LEU A 320 -21.98 -4.61 -7.70
N ALA A 321 -22.22 -3.50 -7.02
CA ALA A 321 -22.07 -3.38 -5.58
C ALA A 321 -23.42 -3.34 -4.86
N ASN A 322 -23.50 -4.09 -3.76
CA ASN A 322 -24.48 -3.93 -2.71
C ASN A 322 -23.75 -3.46 -1.45
N PHE A 323 -23.90 -2.18 -1.12
CA PHE A 323 -23.32 -1.58 0.08
C PHE A 323 -24.33 -1.45 1.22
N ASP A 324 -25.45 -2.19 1.16
CA ASP A 324 -26.30 -2.46 2.32
C ASP A 324 -25.63 -3.53 3.19
N SER A 325 -25.42 -3.21 4.47
CA SER A 325 -24.74 -4.11 5.42
C SER A 325 -25.64 -5.23 5.97
N ILE A 326 -26.93 -5.23 5.64
CA ILE A 326 -27.92 -6.12 6.27
C ILE A 326 -28.64 -6.96 5.22
N SER A 327 -29.07 -6.35 4.12
CA SER A 327 -30.01 -6.99 3.19
C SER A 327 -29.36 -7.39 1.88
N ASP A 328 -29.56 -8.66 1.50
CA ASP A 328 -29.28 -9.13 0.14
C ASP A 328 -30.23 -8.47 -0.87
N ALA A 329 -29.81 -8.40 -2.14
CA ALA A 329 -30.60 -7.81 -3.21
C ALA A 329 -30.56 -8.63 -4.50
N ARG A 330 -31.63 -8.50 -5.30
CA ARG A 330 -31.63 -8.88 -6.72
C ARG A 330 -31.70 -7.62 -7.56
N VAL A 331 -30.82 -7.49 -8.53
CA VAL A 331 -30.75 -6.34 -9.44
C VAL A 331 -30.84 -6.79 -10.89
N THR A 332 -31.40 -5.95 -11.74
CA THR A 332 -31.37 -6.13 -13.20
C THR A 332 -30.29 -5.23 -13.79
N PHE A 333 -29.30 -5.83 -14.45
CA PHE A 333 -28.24 -5.10 -15.15
C PHE A 333 -28.08 -5.66 -16.57
N LYS A 334 -28.12 -4.76 -17.57
CA LYS A 334 -28.10 -5.10 -19.01
C LYS A 334 -29.05 -6.24 -19.40
N GLY A 335 -30.25 -6.24 -18.82
CA GLY A 335 -31.31 -7.22 -19.09
C GLY A 335 -31.16 -8.59 -18.39
N ASN A 336 -30.12 -8.80 -17.59
CA ASN A 336 -29.91 -10.02 -16.79
C ASN A 336 -30.15 -9.73 -15.30
N GLU A 337 -30.63 -10.74 -14.56
CA GLU A 337 -30.78 -10.65 -13.10
C GLU A 337 -29.52 -11.15 -12.38
N TYR A 338 -29.11 -10.43 -11.34
CA TYR A 338 -27.98 -10.79 -10.49
C TYR A 338 -28.39 -10.76 -9.01
N PHE A 339 -27.94 -11.76 -8.26
CA PHE A 339 -28.07 -11.78 -6.80
C PHE A 339 -26.79 -11.22 -6.16
N LEU A 340 -26.94 -10.19 -5.33
CA LEU A 340 -25.87 -9.52 -4.61
C LEU A 340 -26.09 -9.70 -3.10
N PRO A 341 -25.26 -10.52 -2.42
CA PRO A 341 -25.25 -10.58 -0.97
C PRO A 341 -25.06 -9.18 -0.34
N ALA A 342 -25.52 -9.00 0.89
CA ALA A 342 -25.20 -7.82 1.71
C ALA A 342 -23.68 -7.59 1.76
N TRP A 343 -23.27 -6.33 1.71
CA TRP A 343 -21.86 -5.92 1.75
C TRP A 343 -20.95 -6.65 0.76
N SER A 344 -21.36 -6.66 -0.52
CA SER A 344 -20.64 -7.40 -1.56
C SER A 344 -20.51 -6.65 -2.89
N VAL A 345 -19.46 -6.99 -3.64
CA VAL A 345 -19.28 -6.59 -5.03
C VAL A 345 -19.15 -7.83 -5.90
N SER A 346 -19.94 -7.91 -6.98
CA SER A 346 -19.78 -8.90 -8.05
C SER A 346 -18.98 -8.31 -9.21
N ILE A 347 -17.99 -9.06 -9.72
CA ILE A 347 -17.13 -8.63 -10.84
C ILE A 347 -17.52 -9.39 -12.10
N LEU A 348 -17.80 -8.64 -13.18
CA LEU A 348 -18.23 -9.14 -14.48
C LEU A 348 -17.27 -8.63 -15.57
N PRO A 349 -16.23 -9.38 -15.93
CA PRO A 349 -15.22 -8.94 -16.91
C PRO A 349 -15.74 -8.73 -18.34
N ASP A 350 -16.95 -9.23 -18.62
CA ASP A 350 -17.65 -9.11 -19.90
C ASP A 350 -19.02 -8.43 -19.76
N CYS A 351 -19.27 -7.78 -18.61
CA CYS A 351 -20.55 -7.19 -18.22
C CYS A 351 -21.74 -8.17 -18.18
N LYS A 352 -21.51 -9.48 -18.22
CA LYS A 352 -22.56 -10.49 -18.30
C LYS A 352 -22.41 -11.63 -17.29
N ASN A 353 -21.21 -12.18 -17.14
CA ASN A 353 -20.96 -13.35 -16.30
C ASN A 353 -20.23 -12.92 -15.03
N VAL A 354 -20.80 -13.23 -13.87
CA VAL A 354 -20.14 -13.03 -12.59
C VAL A 354 -19.05 -14.09 -12.43
N VAL A 355 -17.79 -13.66 -12.39
CA VAL A 355 -16.64 -14.56 -12.16
C VAL A 355 -16.20 -14.59 -10.70
N PHE A 356 -16.57 -13.56 -9.94
CA PHE A 356 -16.20 -13.40 -8.54
C PHE A 356 -17.24 -12.56 -7.80
N ASN A 357 -17.52 -12.89 -6.54
CA ASN A 357 -18.25 -12.02 -5.61
C ASN A 357 -17.52 -11.99 -4.27
N THR A 358 -17.35 -10.81 -3.69
CA THR A 358 -16.51 -10.61 -2.50
C THR A 358 -17.02 -11.32 -1.26
N ALA A 359 -18.33 -11.61 -1.15
CA ALA A 359 -18.92 -12.31 -0.02
C ALA A 359 -19.09 -13.83 -0.25
N LYS A 360 -18.77 -14.35 -1.45
CA LYS A 360 -18.86 -15.79 -1.77
C LYS A 360 -17.49 -16.44 -1.67
N VAL A 361 -17.10 -16.80 -0.45
CA VAL A 361 -15.84 -17.51 -0.18
C VAL A 361 -16.07 -19.01 -0.47
N PRO A 362 -15.24 -19.65 -1.31
CA PRO A 362 -15.31 -21.10 -1.51
C PRO A 362 -15.06 -21.85 -0.19
N GLU A 363 -15.82 -22.93 0.04
CA GLU A 363 -15.63 -23.83 1.21
C GLU A 363 -14.26 -24.52 1.23
#